data_AF-A0A661IUF7-F1
#
_entry.id   AF-A0A661IUF7-F1
#
_cell.length_a   1.000
_cell.length_b   1.000
_cell.length_c   1.000
_cell.angle_alpha   90.00
_cell.angle_beta   90.00
_cell.angle_gamma   90.00
#
_symmetry.space_group_name_H-M   'P 1'
#
loop_
_entity.id
_entity.type
_entity.pdbx_description
1 polymer ?
#
loop_
_entity_poly.entity_id
_entity_poly.type
_entity_poly.pdbx_seq_one_letter_code
_entity_poly.pdbx_strand_id
1 'polypeptide(L)'
;MNKKDLTLLLAEYGLTKKSFSGLSDENYDTVLGWGRSHTIKTIDKNKKEKIITRKIKIPKWINSWLDNYEKANKYKEFLKLTKG
;
A
#
# COMPACT_ATOMS: atom_id res chain seq x y z
N MET A 1 8.25 -1.82 -5.38
CA MET A 1 7.76 -1.68 -4.00
C MET A 1 7.43 -3.03 -3.39
N ASN A 2 7.98 -3.33 -2.21
CA ASN A 2 7.66 -4.47 -1.35
C ASN A 2 6.84 -4.00 -0.12
N LYS A 3 6.47 -4.90 0.80
CA LYS A 3 5.71 -4.56 2.02
C LYS A 3 6.39 -3.46 2.86
N LYS A 4 7.72 -3.51 3.02
CA LYS A 4 8.49 -2.52 3.79
C LYS A 4 8.47 -1.17 3.09
N ASP A 5 8.75 -1.15 1.79
CA ASP A 5 8.73 0.07 0.98
C ASP A 5 7.36 0.77 1.06
N LEU A 6 6.25 0.01 0.98
CA LEU A 6 4.90 0.56 1.16
C LEU A 6 4.70 1.17 2.55
N THR A 7 5.27 0.56 3.59
CA THR A 7 5.16 1.08 4.97
C THR A 7 5.88 2.41 5.11
N LEU A 8 7.08 2.51 4.54
CA LEU A 8 7.89 3.72 4.57
C LEU A 8 7.21 4.83 3.77
N LEU A 9 6.73 4.53 2.57
CA LEU A 9 6.01 5.48 1.74
C LEU A 9 4.79 6.06 2.46
N LEU A 10 3.95 5.24 3.08
CA LEU A 10 2.79 5.76 3.82
C LEU A 10 3.22 6.64 5.01
N ALA A 11 4.31 6.27 5.70
CA ALA A 11 4.82 7.02 6.85
C ALA A 11 5.33 8.42 6.45
N GLU A 12 5.88 8.59 5.24
CA GLU A 12 6.26 9.91 4.69
C GLU A 12 5.07 10.88 4.62
N TYR A 13 3.85 10.37 4.44
CA TYR A 13 2.61 11.14 4.43
C TYR A 13 1.88 11.13 5.80
N GLY A 14 2.54 10.66 6.86
CA GLY A 14 1.96 10.55 8.20
C GLY A 14 0.87 9.48 8.31
N LEU A 15 0.87 8.48 7.42
CA LEU A 15 -0.15 7.43 7.37
C LEU A 15 0.39 6.07 7.85
N THR A 16 -0.50 5.31 8.48
CA THR A 16 -0.33 3.87 8.69
C THR A 16 -1.13 3.12 7.63
N LYS A 17 -0.90 1.81 7.45
CA LYS A 17 -1.76 0.99 6.58
C LYS A 17 -3.23 0.99 7.01
N LYS A 18 -3.49 1.10 8.33
CA LYS A 18 -4.84 1.11 8.89
C LYS A 18 -5.55 2.44 8.63
N SER A 19 -4.85 3.57 8.80
CA SER A 19 -5.45 4.88 8.48
C SER A 19 -5.60 5.05 6.97
N PHE A 20 -4.61 4.62 6.18
CA PHE A 20 -4.71 4.63 4.72
C PHE A 20 -5.88 3.79 4.21
N SER A 21 -6.08 2.56 4.73
CA SER A 21 -7.19 1.71 4.29
C SER A 21 -8.55 2.39 4.53
N GLY A 22 -8.72 3.02 5.70
CA GLY A 22 -9.94 3.77 6.00
C GLY A 22 -10.14 5.00 5.10
N LEU A 23 -9.06 5.72 4.74
CA LEU A 23 -9.15 6.92 3.89
C LEU A 23 -9.34 6.60 2.39
N SER A 24 -8.77 5.48 1.93
CA SER A 24 -8.84 5.05 0.53
C SER A 24 -10.04 4.15 0.23
N ASP A 25 -10.85 3.83 1.25
CA ASP A 25 -11.97 2.89 1.18
C ASP A 25 -11.55 1.47 0.75
N GLU A 26 -10.31 1.10 1.07
CA GLU A 26 -9.77 -0.23 0.82
C GLU A 26 -9.93 -1.12 2.05
N ASN A 27 -10.10 -2.42 1.83
CA ASN A 27 -10.09 -3.38 2.93
C ASN A 27 -8.71 -3.42 3.62
N TYR A 28 -8.67 -3.34 4.95
CA TYR A 28 -7.42 -3.33 5.71
C TYR A 28 -6.54 -4.56 5.45
N ASP A 29 -7.13 -5.76 5.40
CA ASP A 29 -6.39 -7.00 5.16
C ASP A 29 -5.80 -7.04 3.74
N THR A 30 -6.51 -6.47 2.78
CA THR A 30 -6.01 -6.27 1.41
C THR A 30 -4.76 -5.37 1.41
N VAL A 31 -4.83 -4.19 2.01
CA VAL A 31 -3.69 -3.26 2.14
C VAL A 31 -2.53 -3.91 2.91
N LEU A 32 -2.84 -4.67 3.96
CA LEU A 32 -1.86 -5.38 4.77
C LEU A 32 -1.14 -6.50 3.99
N GLY A 33 -1.82 -7.08 3.01
CA GLY A 33 -1.31 -8.09 2.08
C GLY A 33 -0.41 -7.53 0.97
N TRP A 34 -0.57 -6.27 0.59
CA TRP A 34 0.20 -5.69 -0.51
C TRP A 34 1.72 -5.73 -0.31
N GLY A 35 2.43 -6.10 -1.38
CA GLY A 35 3.88 -6.20 -1.39
C GLY A 35 4.44 -7.42 -0.66
N ARG A 36 3.59 -8.32 -0.11
CA ARG A 36 4.01 -9.62 0.44
C ARG A 36 4.36 -10.59 -0.69
N SER A 37 5.30 -11.48 -0.39
CA SER A 37 5.64 -12.63 -1.24
C SER A 37 5.27 -13.91 -0.51
N HIS A 38 4.67 -14.84 -1.24
CA HIS A 38 4.33 -16.17 -0.77
C HIS A 38 5.11 -17.19 -1.58
N THR A 39 5.95 -17.97 -0.91
CA THR A 39 6.70 -19.06 -1.51
C THR A 39 5.96 -20.36 -1.27
N ILE A 40 5.64 -21.07 -2.33
CA ILE A 40 4.93 -22.35 -2.29
C ILE A 40 5.86 -23.39 -2.87
N LYS A 41 6.09 -24.46 -2.12
CA LYS A 41 6.72 -25.68 -2.61
C LYS A 41 5.64 -26.55 -3.23
N THR A 42 5.82 -26.90 -4.49
CA THR A 42 4.90 -27.73 -5.27
C THR A 42 5.67 -28.90 -5.84
N ILE A 43 4.97 -29.97 -6.21
CA ILE A 43 5.56 -31.08 -6.96
C ILE A 43 5.10 -30.95 -8.41
N ASP A 44 6.04 -30.99 -9.35
CA ASP A 44 5.71 -30.97 -10.77
C ASP A 44 5.23 -32.34 -11.27
N LYS A 45 4.77 -32.38 -12.52
CA LYS A 45 4.29 -33.62 -13.17
C LYS A 45 5.33 -34.75 -13.22
N ASN A 46 6.62 -34.45 -13.05
CA ASN A 46 7.72 -35.41 -13.06
C ASN A 46 8.16 -35.79 -11.63
N LYS A 47 7.32 -35.50 -10.61
CA LYS A 47 7.62 -35.72 -9.19
C LYS A 47 8.83 -34.92 -8.66
N LYS A 48 9.20 -33.82 -9.32
CA LYS A 48 10.29 -32.94 -8.85
C LYS A 48 9.74 -31.80 -8.01
N GLU A 49 10.45 -31.45 -6.94
CA GLU A 49 10.13 -30.26 -6.14
C GLU A 49 10.33 -28.99 -6.99
N LYS A 50 9.32 -28.11 -6.97
CA LYS A 50 9.29 -26.83 -7.66
C LYS A 50 8.90 -25.75 -6.65
N ILE A 51 9.78 -24.77 -6.49
CA ILE A 51 9.55 -23.59 -5.65
C ILE A 51 8.96 -22.48 -6.51
N ILE A 52 7.76 -21.99 -6.14
CA ILE A 52 7.09 -20.88 -6.82
C ILE A 52 6.89 -19.74 -5.83
N THR A 53 7.41 -18.56 -6.15
CA THR A 53 7.20 -17.35 -5.35
C THR A 53 6.20 -16.44 -6.06
N ARG A 54 5.06 -16.15 -5.41
CA ARG A 54 4.06 -15.18 -5.88
C ARG A 54 4.12 -13.93 -5.04
N LYS A 55 4.19 -12.76 -5.68
CA LYS A 55 4.16 -11.46 -5.01
C LYS A 55 2.83 -10.77 -5.22
N ILE A 56 2.20 -10.33 -4.12
CA ILE A 56 1.01 -9.50 -4.16
C ILE A 56 1.43 -8.10 -4.63
N LYS A 57 0.86 -7.66 -5.76
CA LYS A 57 1.18 -6.37 -6.36
C LYS A 57 0.59 -5.25 -5.51
N ILE A 58 1.34 -4.15 -5.39
CA ILE A 58 0.82 -2.89 -4.87
C ILE A 58 0.14 -2.17 -6.04
N PRO A 59 -1.07 -1.62 -5.87
CA PRO A 59 -1.74 -0.89 -6.94
C PRO A 59 -0.94 0.30 -7.43
N LYS A 60 -0.97 0.54 -8.75
CA LYS A 60 -0.21 1.64 -9.38
C LYS A 60 -0.70 3.03 -8.95
N TRP A 61 -1.99 3.14 -8.59
CA TRP A 61 -2.62 4.41 -8.23
C TRP A 61 -2.19 4.95 -6.86
N ILE A 62 -1.42 4.18 -6.07
CA ILE A 62 -1.09 4.56 -4.70
C ILE A 62 -0.34 5.89 -4.61
N ASN A 63 0.58 6.15 -5.53
CA ASN A 63 1.35 7.39 -5.56
C ASN A 63 0.44 8.59 -5.86
N SER A 64 -0.40 8.50 -6.89
CA SER A 64 -1.33 9.58 -7.24
C SER A 64 -2.35 9.86 -6.13
N TRP A 65 -2.76 8.82 -5.39
CA TRP A 65 -3.66 9.00 -4.25
C TRP A 65 -2.97 9.76 -3.12
N LEU A 66 -1.72 9.41 -2.79
CA LEU A 66 -0.94 10.07 -1.75
C LEU A 66 -0.65 11.54 -2.09
N ASP A 67 -0.31 11.83 -3.35
CA ASP A 67 -0.10 13.21 -3.82
C ASP A 67 -1.37 14.05 -3.66
N ASN A 68 -2.54 13.48 -3.97
CA ASN A 68 -3.82 14.17 -3.80
C ASN A 68 -4.20 14.35 -2.34
N TYR A 69 -3.91 13.36 -1.50
CA TYR A 69 -4.10 13.43 -0.04
C TYR A 69 -3.28 14.59 0.56
N GLU A 70 -2.01 14.72 0.19
CA GLU A 70 -1.15 15.80 0.66
C GLU A 70 -1.65 17.18 0.19
N LYS A 71 -2.00 17.31 -1.10
CA LYS A 71 -2.58 18.56 -1.64
C LYS A 71 -3.87 18.96 -0.92
N ALA A 72 -4.75 18.00 -0.65
CA ALA A 72 -5.99 18.24 0.08
C ALA A 72 -5.72 18.73 1.51
N ASN A 73 -4.73 18.17 2.19
CA ASN A 73 -4.33 18.63 3.52
C ASN A 73 -3.75 20.06 3.48
N LYS A 74 -2.85 20.36 2.53
CA LYS A 74 -2.32 21.72 2.33
C LYS A 74 -3.42 22.74 2.07
N TYR A 75 -4.43 22.37 1.26
CA TYR A 75 -5.57 23.24 1.00
C TYR A 75 -6.43 23.51 2.25
N LYS A 76 -6.66 22.49 3.09
CA LYS A 76 -7.37 22.67 4.36
C LYS A 76 -6.64 23.62 5.31
N GLU A 77 -5.31 23.50 5.40
CA GLU A 77 -4.51 24.42 6.22
C GLU A 77 -4.56 25.86 5.67
N PHE A 78 -4.46 26.04 4.36
CA PHE A 78 -4.63 27.35 3.74
C PHE A 78 -6.00 28.00 4.04
N LEU A 79 -7.08 27.21 4.01
CA LEU A 79 -8.42 27.70 4.34
C LEU A 79 -8.53 28.15 5.80
N LYS A 80 -7.90 27.44 6.73
CA LYS A 80 -7.88 27.84 8.16
C LYS A 80 -7.17 29.18 8.36
N LEU A 81 -6.08 29.43 7.63
CA LEU A 81 -5.30 30.67 7.74
C LEU A 81 -5.98 31.89 7.11
N THR A 82 -6.86 31.68 6.12
CA THR A 82 -7.46 32.77 5.33
C THR A 82 -8.91 33.06 5.69
N LYS A 83 -9.59 32.14 6.39
CA LYS A 83 -10.99 32.29 6.81
C LYS A 83 -11.17 32.27 8.33
N GLY A 84 -10.08 32.25 9.09
CA GLY A 84 -10.06 32.29 10.56
C GLY A 84 -9.93 33.71 11.10
#